data_AF-A0A3B7QE61-F1
#
_entry.id   AF-A0A3B7QE61-F1
#
_cell.length_a   1.000
_cell.length_b   1.000
_cell.length_c   1.000
_cell.angle_alpha   90.00
_cell.angle_beta   90.00
_cell.angle_gamma   90.00
#
_symmetry.space_group_name_H-M   'P 1'
#
loop_
_entity.id
_entity.type
_entity.pdbx_description
1 polymer ?
#
loop_
_entity_poly.entity_id
_entity_poly.type
_entity_poly.pdbx_seq_one_letter_code
_entity_poly.pdbx_strand_id
1 'polypeptide(L)'
;MRKLLLNAVFASLAAVSALTQAGLKITPIQLYIGDKSNQRSATVTLDYTEVSAAKIFEATAVRWTQNEKGEDVYTPDPDVLINPKNFVLQPDSRQLVRVGFQQPVGEMNLKEEGAWRVLFNEIPPVEQENSVSFLFTISLPLFIGAQNQADLRPSVKYRANSLILTLANNANSHIQIKEISLVDSRGNAVASFPEMKYLLANQRGEFDLGQVKLASAEAYKVIIKTDKGEAPLEIAL
;
A
#
# COMPACT_ATOMS: atom_id res chain seq x y z
N MET A 1 7.41 3.80 66.22
CA MET A 1 6.16 3.84 65.43
C MET A 1 6.25 4.91 64.33
N ARG A 2 7.21 4.77 63.40
CA ARG A 2 7.48 5.77 62.34
C ARG A 2 8.02 5.12 61.05
N LYS A 3 7.57 3.89 60.78
CA LYS A 3 7.93 3.09 59.58
C LYS A 3 6.73 2.26 59.09
N LEU A 4 5.51 2.78 59.24
CA LEU A 4 4.27 2.07 58.89
C LEU A 4 3.31 2.89 58.01
N LEU A 5 3.76 4.03 57.48
CA LEU A 5 2.93 4.93 56.66
C LEU A 5 3.55 5.25 55.29
N LEU A 6 4.55 4.49 54.86
CA LEU A 6 5.28 4.75 53.62
C LEU A 6 5.37 3.49 52.76
N ASN A 7 4.24 2.85 52.49
CA ASN A 7 4.09 1.84 51.43
C ASN A 7 2.61 1.66 51.01
N ALA A 8 1.74 2.61 51.35
CA ALA A 8 0.31 2.59 51.03
C ALA A 8 -0.07 3.63 49.95
N VAL A 9 0.91 4.11 49.19
CA VAL A 9 0.71 5.07 48.10
C VAL A 9 1.55 4.60 46.92
N PHE A 10 0.97 4.57 45.72
CA PHE A 10 1.45 3.99 44.45
C PHE A 10 1.09 2.53 44.15
N ALA A 11 -0.09 2.09 44.60
CA ALA A 11 -0.81 0.95 44.00
C ALA A 11 -1.89 1.42 43.00
N SER A 12 -1.67 2.52 42.27
CA SER A 12 -2.68 3.10 41.37
C SER A 12 -2.07 3.88 40.21
N LEU A 13 -1.43 3.19 39.26
CA LEU A 13 -1.33 3.68 37.89
C LEU A 13 -0.96 2.56 36.90
N ALA A 14 -1.68 1.44 36.97
CA ALA A 14 -1.84 0.61 35.78
C ALA A 14 -2.88 1.32 34.90
N ALA A 15 -2.45 2.40 34.23
CA ALA A 15 -3.17 2.92 33.09
C ALA A 15 -3.11 1.82 32.04
N VAL A 16 -4.14 0.95 32.03
CA VAL A 16 -4.43 0.07 30.92
C VAL A 16 -4.62 1.01 29.75
N SER A 17 -3.55 1.18 28.97
CA SER A 17 -3.66 1.72 27.64
C SER A 17 -4.53 0.69 26.93
N ALA A 18 -5.84 0.92 26.88
CA ALA A 18 -6.68 0.24 25.92
C ALA A 18 -6.05 0.63 24.59
N LEU A 19 -5.26 -0.29 24.04
CA LEU A 19 -4.85 -0.22 22.65
C LEU A 19 -6.18 -0.13 21.92
N THR A 20 -6.54 1.07 21.48
CA THR A 20 -7.67 1.26 20.57
C THR A 20 -7.20 0.66 19.26
N GLN A 21 -7.21 -0.66 19.19
CA GLN A 21 -6.97 -1.39 17.97
C GLN A 21 -8.16 -1.04 17.09
N ALA A 22 -7.88 -0.52 15.89
CA ALA A 22 -8.92 -0.34 14.90
C ALA A 22 -9.58 -1.70 14.70
N GLY A 23 -10.85 -1.83 15.10
CA GLY A 23 -11.53 -3.12 15.17
C GLY A 23 -11.76 -3.81 13.83
N LEU A 24 -11.20 -3.29 12.74
CA LEU A 24 -11.22 -3.88 11.42
C LEU A 24 -9.79 -4.24 10.99
N LYS A 25 -9.52 -5.53 10.88
CA LYS A 25 -8.27 -6.08 10.35
C LYS A 25 -8.50 -6.70 8.99
N ILE A 26 -7.57 -6.45 8.06
CA ILE A 26 -7.70 -6.89 6.67
C ILE A 26 -6.47 -7.69 6.29
N THR A 27 -6.68 -8.89 5.74
CA THR A 27 -5.60 -9.80 5.36
C THR A 27 -5.91 -10.51 4.04
N PRO A 28 -5.00 -10.49 3.05
CA PRO A 28 -3.75 -9.73 2.98
C PRO A 28 -3.97 -8.25 2.63
N ILE A 29 -2.91 -7.43 2.72
CA ILE A 29 -2.93 -6.01 2.32
C ILE A 29 -2.67 -5.78 0.82
N GLN A 30 -2.27 -6.83 0.11
CA GLN A 30 -2.09 -6.85 -1.35
C GLN A 30 -2.62 -8.18 -1.87
N LEU A 31 -3.34 -8.16 -2.99
CA LEU A 31 -3.90 -9.34 -3.62
C LEU A 31 -3.12 -9.65 -4.89
N TYR A 32 -2.86 -10.94 -5.11
CA TYR A 32 -2.12 -11.43 -6.27
C TYR A 32 -2.86 -12.60 -6.92
N ILE A 33 -2.97 -12.56 -8.24
CA ILE A 33 -3.42 -13.70 -9.05
C ILE A 33 -2.36 -13.97 -10.11
N GLY A 34 -1.64 -15.09 -9.96
CA GLY A 34 -0.56 -15.45 -10.87
C GLY A 34 -1.03 -15.92 -12.24
N ASP A 35 -0.13 -15.91 -13.21
CA ASP A 35 -0.32 -16.36 -14.59
C ASP A 35 -0.07 -17.86 -14.80
N LYS A 36 0.72 -18.50 -13.92
CA LYS A 36 1.14 -19.91 -14.05
C LYS A 36 0.20 -20.93 -13.42
N SER A 37 -0.81 -20.48 -12.69
CA SER A 37 -1.83 -21.33 -12.10
C SER A 37 -3.14 -21.09 -12.86
N ASN A 38 -4.01 -22.10 -12.95
CA ASN A 38 -5.42 -21.93 -13.36
C ASN A 38 -6.23 -21.12 -12.33
N GLN A 39 -5.56 -20.26 -11.55
CA GLN A 39 -6.13 -19.41 -10.53
C GLN A 39 -6.92 -18.29 -11.20
N ARG A 40 -8.15 -18.13 -10.72
CA ARG A 40 -9.09 -17.13 -11.23
C ARG A 40 -9.31 -16.00 -10.24
N SER A 41 -8.94 -16.20 -8.98
CA SER A 41 -9.29 -15.30 -7.89
C SER A 41 -8.25 -15.30 -6.76
N ALA A 42 -8.20 -14.20 -6.04
CA ALA A 42 -7.60 -14.08 -4.72
C ALA A 42 -8.70 -13.92 -3.66
N THR A 43 -8.32 -14.05 -2.40
CA THR A 43 -9.23 -13.93 -1.26
C THR A 43 -8.70 -12.88 -0.31
N VAL A 44 -9.58 -12.00 0.15
CA VAL A 44 -9.34 -11.10 1.27
C VAL A 44 -10.27 -11.45 2.42
N THR A 45 -9.74 -11.37 3.63
CA THR A 45 -10.46 -11.56 4.88
C THR A 45 -10.52 -10.25 5.63
N LEU A 46 -11.73 -9.87 6.06
CA LEU A 46 -12.00 -8.75 6.95
C LEU A 46 -12.42 -9.33 8.30
N ASP A 47 -11.57 -9.23 9.31
CA ASP A 47 -11.87 -9.57 10.70
C ASP A 47 -12.36 -8.31 11.41
N TYR A 48 -13.55 -8.37 11.99
CA TYR A 48 -14.20 -7.26 12.67
C TYR A 48 -14.42 -7.60 14.14
N THR A 49 -13.52 -7.15 15.02
CA THR A 49 -13.44 -7.52 16.44
C THR A 49 -13.33 -6.29 17.33
N GLU A 50 -13.67 -6.40 18.61
CA GLU A 50 -13.52 -5.30 19.60
C GLU A 50 -14.38 -4.04 19.26
N VAL A 51 -15.55 -4.28 18.69
CA VAL A 51 -16.48 -3.28 18.14
C VAL A 51 -17.92 -3.65 18.47
N SER A 52 -18.79 -2.68 18.67
CA SER A 52 -20.16 -2.92 19.17
C SER A 52 -21.26 -2.77 18.12
N ALA A 53 -20.98 -2.13 16.97
CA ALA A 53 -21.98 -1.84 15.94
C ALA A 53 -21.63 -2.54 14.62
N ALA A 54 -22.63 -3.05 13.93
CA ALA A 54 -22.44 -3.65 12.62
C ALA A 54 -22.11 -2.58 11.56
N LYS A 55 -21.34 -2.96 10.54
CA LYS A 55 -21.02 -2.12 9.39
C LYS A 55 -21.45 -2.78 8.09
N ILE A 56 -21.91 -1.97 7.13
CA ILE A 56 -22.30 -2.45 5.81
C ILE A 56 -21.24 -2.00 4.82
N PHE A 57 -20.78 -2.91 3.96
CA PHE A 57 -19.78 -2.63 2.94
C PHE A 57 -20.29 -2.99 1.55
N GLU A 58 -19.96 -2.15 0.58
CA GLU A 58 -20.01 -2.44 -0.86
C GLU A 58 -18.58 -2.58 -1.40
N ALA A 59 -18.33 -3.65 -2.15
CA ALA A 59 -17.06 -3.95 -2.78
C ALA A 59 -17.13 -3.73 -4.30
N THR A 60 -16.23 -2.88 -4.81
CA THR A 60 -16.08 -2.55 -6.23
C THR A 60 -14.62 -2.68 -6.68
N ALA A 61 -14.37 -2.64 -7.98
CA ALA A 61 -13.02 -2.63 -8.53
C ALA A 61 -12.84 -1.53 -9.57
N VAL A 62 -11.65 -0.97 -9.59
CA VAL A 62 -11.21 -0.01 -10.61
C VAL A 62 -9.89 -0.47 -11.21
N ARG A 63 -9.77 -0.41 -12.54
CA ARG A 63 -8.50 -0.52 -13.24
C ARG A 63 -7.58 0.59 -12.78
N TRP A 64 -6.35 0.24 -12.46
CA TRP A 64 -5.33 1.18 -12.00
C TRP A 64 -4.23 1.29 -13.04
N THR A 65 -4.03 2.52 -13.51
CA THR A 65 -2.95 2.89 -14.44
C THR A 65 -2.23 4.12 -13.90
N GLN A 66 -1.12 4.49 -14.52
CA GLN A 66 -0.44 5.75 -14.23
C GLN A 66 -0.26 6.54 -15.52
N ASN A 67 -0.42 7.86 -15.44
CA ASN A 67 -0.17 8.73 -16.59
C ASN A 67 1.34 9.00 -16.75
N GLU A 68 1.72 9.77 -17.78
CA GLU A 68 3.13 10.09 -18.08
C GLU A 68 3.87 10.82 -16.94
N LYS A 69 3.13 11.46 -16.03
CA LYS A 69 3.69 12.14 -14.84
C LYS A 69 3.84 11.20 -13.64
N GLY A 70 3.38 9.95 -13.76
CA GLY A 70 3.35 8.98 -12.67
C GLY A 70 2.23 9.22 -11.67
N GLU A 71 1.15 9.90 -12.07
CA GLU A 71 -0.05 10.10 -11.26
C GLU A 71 -1.01 8.92 -11.49
N ASP A 72 -1.64 8.44 -10.41
CA ASP A 72 -2.58 7.31 -10.48
C ASP A 72 -3.88 7.70 -11.19
N VAL A 73 -4.32 6.85 -12.10
CA VAL A 73 -5.57 6.98 -12.85
C VAL A 73 -6.41 5.72 -12.61
N TYR A 74 -7.65 5.94 -12.14
CA TYR A 74 -8.60 4.89 -11.79
C TYR A 74 -9.79 4.91 -12.74
N THR A 75 -10.10 3.77 -13.35
CA THR A 75 -11.26 3.61 -14.24
C THR A 75 -12.12 2.44 -13.76
N PRO A 76 -13.45 2.60 -13.56
CA PRO A 76 -14.31 1.48 -13.17
C PRO A 76 -14.17 0.28 -14.09
N ASP A 77 -14.07 -0.92 -13.51
CA ASP A 77 -13.94 -2.16 -14.26
C ASP A 77 -14.96 -3.20 -13.73
N PRO A 78 -16.13 -3.32 -14.39
CA PRO A 78 -17.18 -4.23 -13.95
C PRO A 78 -16.87 -5.71 -14.24
N ASP A 79 -15.85 -6.02 -15.04
CA ASP A 79 -15.48 -7.39 -15.41
C ASP A 79 -14.76 -8.12 -14.26
N VAL A 80 -14.28 -7.38 -13.26
CA VAL A 80 -13.77 -7.95 -12.00
C VAL A 80 -14.93 -8.51 -11.19
N LEU A 81 -14.91 -9.82 -10.99
CA LEU A 81 -15.88 -10.55 -10.18
C LEU A 81 -15.50 -10.46 -8.70
N ILE A 82 -16.42 -9.94 -7.90
CA ILE A 82 -16.29 -9.84 -6.44
C ILE A 82 -17.46 -10.59 -5.79
N ASN A 83 -17.17 -11.46 -4.82
CA ASN A 83 -18.18 -12.22 -4.10
C ASN A 83 -17.86 -12.35 -2.60
N PRO A 84 -18.75 -11.91 -1.69
CA PRO A 84 -19.94 -11.10 -1.97
C PRO A 84 -19.59 -9.65 -2.36
N LYS A 85 -20.42 -9.00 -3.17
CA LYS A 85 -20.29 -7.56 -3.47
C LYS A 85 -20.79 -6.68 -2.33
N ASN A 86 -21.87 -7.08 -1.67
CA ASN A 86 -22.45 -6.37 -0.52
C ASN A 86 -22.50 -7.32 0.67
N PHE A 87 -22.07 -6.86 1.83
CA PHE A 87 -22.08 -7.67 3.04
C PHE A 87 -22.16 -6.81 4.29
N VAL A 88 -22.56 -7.45 5.39
CA VAL A 88 -22.63 -6.83 6.71
C VAL A 88 -21.58 -7.49 7.60
N LEU A 89 -20.68 -6.68 8.15
CA LEU A 89 -19.75 -7.08 9.20
C LEU A 89 -20.43 -6.91 10.56
N GLN A 90 -20.79 -8.01 11.18
CA GLN A 90 -21.30 -8.04 12.55
C GLN A 90 -20.14 -7.93 13.56
N PRO A 91 -20.37 -7.40 14.77
CA PRO A 91 -19.41 -7.51 15.87
C PRO A 91 -18.83 -8.91 16.03
N ASP A 92 -17.53 -8.99 16.29
CA ASP A 92 -16.75 -10.22 16.49
C ASP A 92 -16.93 -11.26 15.35
N SER A 93 -17.00 -10.78 14.12
CA SER A 93 -17.19 -11.61 12.93
C SER A 93 -16.04 -11.55 11.94
N ARG A 94 -16.07 -12.46 10.96
CA ARG A 94 -15.11 -12.54 9.87
C ARG A 94 -15.87 -12.62 8.55
N GLN A 95 -15.55 -11.74 7.61
CA GLN A 95 -16.01 -11.83 6.22
C GLN A 95 -14.87 -12.23 5.30
N LEU A 96 -15.12 -13.23 4.47
CA LEU A 96 -14.26 -13.62 3.37
C LEU A 96 -14.85 -13.06 2.07
N VAL A 97 -14.05 -12.35 1.29
CA VAL A 97 -14.41 -11.81 -0.03
C VAL A 97 -13.46 -12.35 -1.07
N ARG A 98 -14.01 -12.96 -2.12
CA ARG A 98 -13.27 -13.46 -3.27
C ARG A 98 -13.29 -12.43 -4.39
N VAL A 99 -12.13 -12.12 -4.93
CA VAL A 99 -11.95 -11.15 -6.02
C VAL A 99 -11.21 -11.82 -7.16
N GLY A 100 -11.70 -11.70 -8.40
CA GLY A 100 -11.10 -12.38 -9.53
C GLY A 100 -11.81 -12.12 -10.85
N PHE A 101 -11.65 -13.03 -11.78
CA PHE A 101 -12.15 -12.94 -13.15
C PHE A 101 -12.84 -14.23 -13.56
N GLN A 102 -13.67 -14.16 -14.60
CA GLN A 102 -14.39 -15.33 -15.10
C GLN A 102 -13.43 -16.37 -15.70
N GLN A 103 -12.46 -15.92 -16.50
CA GLN A 103 -11.43 -16.76 -17.10
C GLN A 103 -10.17 -16.84 -16.22
N PRO A 104 -9.38 -17.92 -16.29
CA PRO A 104 -8.03 -17.96 -15.71
C PRO A 104 -7.17 -16.80 -16.21
N VAL A 105 -6.35 -16.25 -15.32
CA VAL A 105 -5.48 -15.12 -15.65
C VAL A 105 -4.45 -15.48 -16.73
N GLY A 106 -3.94 -16.71 -16.72
CA GLY A 106 -3.04 -17.20 -17.77
C GLY A 106 -3.64 -17.17 -19.19
N GLU A 107 -4.96 -17.19 -19.32
CA GLU A 107 -5.66 -17.13 -20.62
C GLU A 107 -5.89 -15.69 -21.11
N MET A 108 -5.65 -14.68 -20.27
CA MET A 108 -5.83 -13.26 -20.62
C MET A 108 -4.73 -12.71 -21.54
N ASN A 109 -3.63 -13.46 -21.76
CA ASN A 109 -2.50 -13.07 -22.62
C ASN A 109 -1.93 -11.67 -22.29
N LEU A 110 -1.80 -11.36 -21.00
CA LEU A 110 -1.24 -10.09 -20.53
C LEU A 110 0.24 -9.97 -20.92
N LYS A 111 0.63 -8.85 -21.55
CA LYS A 111 2.04 -8.56 -21.90
C LYS A 111 2.88 -8.13 -20.70
N GLU A 112 2.22 -7.53 -19.72
CA GLU A 112 2.76 -7.04 -18.46
C GLU A 112 1.70 -7.26 -17.37
N GLU A 113 2.11 -7.18 -16.11
CA GLU A 113 1.21 -7.26 -14.98
C GLU A 113 0.08 -6.23 -15.07
N GLY A 114 -1.15 -6.68 -14.87
CA GLY A 114 -2.28 -5.79 -14.68
C GLY A 114 -2.43 -5.38 -13.22
N ALA A 115 -2.77 -4.10 -12.99
CA ALA A 115 -3.07 -3.55 -11.68
C ALA A 115 -4.52 -3.04 -11.58
N TRP A 116 -5.14 -3.29 -10.43
CA TRP A 116 -6.47 -2.82 -10.04
C TRP A 116 -6.45 -2.38 -8.58
N ARG A 117 -7.46 -1.61 -8.17
CA ARG A 117 -7.80 -1.41 -6.77
C ARG A 117 -9.17 -2.04 -6.48
N VAL A 118 -9.24 -2.85 -5.43
CA VAL A 118 -10.48 -3.34 -4.84
C VAL A 118 -10.87 -2.38 -3.74
N LEU A 119 -12.02 -1.73 -3.89
CA LEU A 119 -12.54 -0.73 -2.97
C LEU A 119 -13.62 -1.36 -2.11
N PHE A 120 -13.47 -1.29 -0.79
CA PHE A 120 -14.52 -1.63 0.17
C PHE A 120 -15.03 -0.33 0.79
N ASN A 121 -16.20 0.11 0.33
CA ASN A 121 -16.84 1.35 0.75
C ASN A 121 -17.82 1.04 1.88
N GLU A 122 -17.63 1.65 3.04
CA GLU A 122 -18.62 1.60 4.11
C GLU A 122 -19.85 2.43 3.72
N ILE A 123 -21.03 1.82 3.86
CA ILE A 123 -22.32 2.46 3.62
C ILE A 123 -22.85 3.02 4.96
N PRO A 124 -23.32 4.27 5.01
CA PRO A 124 -23.88 4.84 6.23
C PRO A 124 -25.14 4.07 6.67
N PRO A 125 -25.35 3.91 7.99
CA PRO A 125 -26.60 3.36 8.52
C PRO A 125 -27.78 4.31 8.25
N VAL A 126 -28.99 3.74 8.19
CA VAL A 126 -30.23 4.48 7.88
C VAL A 126 -30.62 5.46 8.99
N GLU A 127 -30.28 5.17 10.24
CA GLU A 127 -30.57 6.03 11.39
C GLU A 127 -29.38 6.97 11.66
N GLN A 128 -29.61 8.27 11.45
CA GLN A 128 -28.68 9.33 11.85
C GLN A 128 -29.21 9.98 13.13
N GLU A 129 -28.56 9.71 14.27
CA GLU A 129 -28.61 10.66 15.38
C GLU A 129 -27.80 11.91 15.02
N ASN A 130 -28.02 13.04 15.72
CA ASN A 130 -27.25 14.28 15.59
C ASN A 130 -25.77 14.09 15.98
N SER A 131 -25.02 13.34 15.18
CA SER A 131 -23.66 12.93 15.40
C SER A 131 -22.88 12.96 14.09
N VAL A 132 -21.59 13.27 14.18
CA VAL A 132 -20.67 13.18 13.04
C VAL A 132 -20.17 11.75 12.95
N SER A 133 -20.42 11.08 11.82
CA SER A 133 -19.91 9.74 11.53
C SER A 133 -18.80 9.80 10.47
N PHE A 134 -17.77 8.98 10.66
CA PHE A 134 -16.71 8.78 9.67
C PHE A 134 -16.99 7.47 8.92
N LEU A 135 -17.04 7.54 7.59
CA LEU A 135 -17.15 6.38 6.71
C LEU A 135 -15.77 6.02 6.16
N PHE A 136 -15.45 4.73 6.16
CA PHE A 136 -14.18 4.26 5.64
C PHE A 136 -14.29 3.77 4.20
N THR A 137 -13.29 4.08 3.41
CA THR A 137 -13.04 3.43 2.11
C THR A 137 -11.70 2.74 2.20
N ILE A 138 -11.69 1.41 2.11
CA ILE A 138 -10.45 0.63 2.03
C ILE A 138 -10.13 0.38 0.57
N SER A 139 -8.91 0.70 0.15
CA SER A 139 -8.42 0.47 -1.22
C SER A 139 -7.26 -0.51 -1.23
N LEU A 140 -7.52 -1.76 -1.61
CA LEU A 140 -6.51 -2.80 -1.71
C LEU A 140 -6.01 -2.94 -3.14
N PRO A 141 -4.69 -3.00 -3.39
CA PRO A 141 -4.18 -3.32 -4.71
C PRO A 141 -4.41 -4.79 -5.04
N LEU A 142 -4.77 -5.03 -6.30
CA LEU A 142 -4.88 -6.34 -6.92
C LEU A 142 -3.97 -6.38 -8.15
N PHE A 143 -3.00 -7.29 -8.11
CA PHE A 143 -2.00 -7.47 -9.14
C PHE A 143 -2.16 -8.82 -9.83
N ILE A 144 -2.05 -8.80 -11.15
CA ILE A 144 -2.50 -9.90 -12.00
C ILE A 144 -1.47 -10.20 -13.06
N GLY A 145 -0.92 -11.40 -13.05
CA GLY A 145 0.14 -11.83 -13.95
C GLY A 145 1.44 -12.16 -13.23
N ALA A 146 2.53 -12.25 -14.00
CA ALA A 146 3.86 -12.57 -13.49
C ALA A 146 4.40 -11.46 -12.56
N GLN A 147 5.08 -11.88 -11.50
CA GLN A 147 5.93 -10.98 -10.70
C GLN A 147 7.36 -11.04 -11.24
N ASN A 148 7.88 -9.92 -11.72
CA ASN A 148 9.24 -9.81 -12.21
C ASN A 148 10.18 -9.28 -11.12
N GLN A 149 11.48 -9.51 -11.29
CA GLN A 149 12.50 -8.85 -10.47
C GLN A 149 12.48 -7.34 -10.71
N ALA A 150 12.86 -6.56 -9.70
CA ALA A 150 12.93 -5.12 -9.84
C ALA A 150 14.04 -4.70 -10.83
N ASP A 151 13.69 -3.83 -11.78
CA ASP A 151 14.63 -3.11 -12.65
C ASP A 151 14.25 -1.62 -12.62
N LEU A 152 14.96 -0.85 -11.79
CA LEU A 152 14.78 0.59 -11.68
C LEU A 152 15.94 1.32 -12.35
N ARG A 153 15.64 2.36 -13.12
CA ARG A 153 16.63 3.26 -13.72
C ARG A 153 16.48 4.67 -13.15
N PRO A 154 17.44 5.15 -12.35
CA PRO A 154 17.43 6.51 -11.83
C PRO A 154 17.92 7.50 -12.89
N SER A 155 17.42 8.72 -12.78
CA SER A 155 18.00 9.91 -13.41
C SER A 155 17.66 11.12 -12.56
N VAL A 156 18.49 12.16 -12.60
CA VAL A 156 18.29 13.36 -11.78
C VAL A 156 18.25 14.63 -12.61
N LYS A 157 17.45 15.60 -12.17
CA LYS A 157 17.40 16.95 -12.73
C LYS A 157 17.11 17.97 -11.65
N TYR A 158 17.54 19.21 -11.87
CA TYR A 158 17.17 20.32 -10.99
C TYR A 158 15.87 20.98 -11.45
N ARG A 159 14.94 21.19 -10.51
CA ARG A 159 13.72 21.99 -10.71
C ARG A 159 13.59 22.97 -9.55
N ALA A 160 13.58 24.28 -9.84
CA ALA A 160 13.47 25.33 -8.82
C ALA A 160 14.45 25.16 -7.63
N ASN A 161 15.72 24.83 -7.91
CA ASN A 161 16.78 24.58 -6.92
C ASN A 161 16.58 23.32 -6.04
N SER A 162 15.60 22.47 -6.37
CA SER A 162 15.41 21.14 -5.78
C SER A 162 15.95 20.05 -6.69
N LEU A 163 16.55 19.02 -6.11
CA LEU A 163 17.01 17.83 -6.81
C LEU A 163 15.84 16.86 -7.00
N ILE A 164 15.44 16.67 -8.25
CA ILE A 164 14.36 15.75 -8.62
C ILE A 164 14.97 14.45 -9.12
N LEU A 165 14.72 13.36 -8.39
CA LEU A 165 15.02 12.00 -8.82
C LEU A 165 13.84 11.47 -9.63
N THR A 166 14.09 10.96 -10.83
CA THR A 166 13.13 10.18 -11.60
C THR A 166 13.56 8.72 -11.57
N LEU A 167 12.67 7.83 -11.15
CA LEU A 167 12.86 6.39 -11.25
C LEU A 167 11.95 5.84 -12.34
N ALA A 168 12.53 5.18 -13.35
CA ALA A 168 11.79 4.40 -14.33
C ALA A 168 11.79 2.93 -13.93
N ASN A 169 10.61 2.32 -13.83
CA ASN A 169 10.43 0.89 -13.67
C ASN A 169 10.44 0.23 -15.05
N ASN A 170 11.49 -0.52 -15.36
CA ASN A 170 11.63 -1.26 -16.62
C ASN A 170 11.16 -2.73 -16.47
N ALA A 171 10.68 -3.13 -15.30
CA ALA A 171 10.10 -4.45 -15.11
C ALA A 171 8.67 -4.51 -15.67
N ASN A 172 8.27 -5.69 -16.12
CA ASN A 172 6.90 -5.99 -16.55
C ASN A 172 5.93 -6.23 -15.36
N SER A 173 6.33 -5.89 -14.14
CA SER A 173 5.49 -5.88 -12.95
C SER A 173 5.73 -4.61 -12.14
N HIS A 174 4.80 -4.25 -11.28
CA HIS A 174 4.96 -3.12 -10.38
C HIS A 174 6.15 -3.31 -9.42
N ILE A 175 6.61 -2.18 -8.90
CA ILE A 175 7.55 -2.09 -7.78
C ILE A 175 6.94 -1.12 -6.77
N GLN A 176 6.81 -1.57 -5.52
CA GLN A 176 6.46 -0.71 -4.40
C GLN A 176 7.76 -0.20 -3.75
N ILE A 177 8.03 1.08 -3.93
CA ILE A 177 9.09 1.79 -3.24
C ILE A 177 8.64 2.03 -1.80
N LYS A 178 9.48 1.65 -0.84
CA LYS A 178 9.27 1.85 0.60
C LYS A 178 10.06 3.03 1.13
N GLU A 179 11.27 3.21 0.62
CA GLU A 179 12.19 4.27 1.04
C GLU A 179 13.22 4.50 -0.07
N ILE A 180 13.56 5.77 -0.28
CA ILE A 180 14.68 6.19 -1.14
C ILE A 180 15.66 6.95 -0.28
N SER A 181 16.94 6.62 -0.37
CA SER A 181 18.02 7.34 0.31
C SER A 181 19.13 7.65 -0.68
N LEU A 182 19.51 8.93 -0.76
CA LEU A 182 20.65 9.39 -1.54
C LEU A 182 21.88 9.42 -0.63
N VAL A 183 22.94 8.73 -1.01
CA VAL A 183 24.19 8.64 -0.24
C VAL A 183 25.38 9.16 -1.04
N ASP A 184 26.36 9.73 -0.34
CA ASP A 184 27.65 10.12 -0.93
C ASP A 184 28.58 8.91 -1.14
N SER A 185 29.73 9.15 -1.76
CA SER A 185 30.80 8.14 -1.97
C SER A 185 31.33 7.47 -0.69
N ARG A 186 31.10 8.06 0.48
CA ARG A 186 31.49 7.53 1.80
C ARG A 186 30.33 6.76 2.47
N GLY A 187 29.16 6.72 1.84
CA GLY A 187 27.96 6.08 2.36
C GLY A 187 27.15 6.94 3.34
N ASN A 188 27.45 8.24 3.48
CA ASN A 188 26.66 9.12 4.34
C ASN A 188 25.36 9.49 3.63
N ALA A 189 24.23 9.46 4.36
CA ALA A 189 22.95 9.91 3.84
C ALA A 189 22.95 11.44 3.63
N VAL A 190 22.61 11.86 2.41
CA VAL A 190 22.55 13.24 1.95
C VAL A 190 21.10 13.71 1.86
N ALA A 191 20.20 12.80 1.47
CA ALA A 191 18.76 13.00 1.51
C ALA A 191 18.06 11.65 1.70
N SER A 192 16.84 11.68 2.26
CA SER A 192 15.98 10.51 2.37
C SER A 192 14.54 10.92 2.07
N PHE A 193 13.83 10.02 1.43
CA PHE A 193 12.44 10.16 1.04
C PHE A 193 11.69 8.89 1.48
N PRO A 194 11.00 8.93 2.63
CA PRO A 194 10.38 7.75 3.24
C PRO A 194 8.93 7.51 2.78
N GLU A 195 8.49 8.14 1.69
CA GLU A 195 7.12 7.96 1.21
C GLU A 195 6.99 6.68 0.38
N MET A 196 5.97 5.88 0.71
CA MET A 196 5.64 4.69 -0.05
C MET A 196 4.97 5.08 -1.37
N LYS A 197 5.52 4.61 -2.49
CA LYS A 197 4.95 4.86 -3.82
C LYS A 197 5.03 3.60 -4.67
N TYR A 198 3.96 3.34 -5.41
CA TYR A 198 3.96 2.29 -6.43
C TYR A 198 4.39 2.87 -7.77
N LEU A 199 5.28 2.18 -8.46
CA LEU A 199 5.54 2.36 -9.88
C LEU A 199 5.01 1.13 -10.60
N LEU A 200 3.96 1.28 -11.41
CA LEU A 200 3.42 0.15 -12.18
C LEU A 200 4.43 -0.29 -13.27
N ALA A 201 4.14 -1.42 -13.91
CA ALA A 201 4.97 -1.96 -14.99
C ALA A 201 5.23 -0.88 -16.05
N ASN A 202 6.49 -0.73 -16.46
CA ASN A 202 6.91 0.21 -17.51
C ASN A 202 6.57 1.70 -17.24
N GLN A 203 6.30 2.07 -15.98
CA GLN A 203 5.99 3.46 -15.57
C GLN A 203 7.18 4.16 -14.91
N ARG A 204 7.04 5.48 -14.71
CA ARG A 204 8.04 6.30 -14.02
C ARG A 204 7.42 7.16 -12.94
N GLY A 205 8.22 7.53 -11.95
CA GLY A 205 7.82 8.48 -10.91
C GLY A 205 8.93 9.48 -10.60
N GLU A 206 8.53 10.73 -10.32
CA GLU A 206 9.42 11.76 -9.79
C GLU A 206 9.33 11.82 -8.27
N PHE A 207 10.48 12.11 -7.65
CA PHE A 207 10.70 12.22 -6.21
C PHE A 207 11.52 13.47 -5.95
N ASP A 208 10.99 14.38 -5.12
CA ASP A 208 11.70 15.59 -4.73
C ASP A 208 12.61 15.28 -3.53
N LEU A 209 13.91 15.27 -3.76
CA LEU A 209 14.92 15.03 -2.72
C LEU A 209 15.30 16.31 -1.96
N GLY A 210 14.62 17.42 -2.23
CA GLY A 210 14.87 18.71 -1.60
C GLY A 210 16.09 19.43 -2.18
N GLN A 211 16.57 20.44 -1.45
CA GLN A 211 17.65 21.32 -1.87
C GLN A 211 19.04 20.68 -1.72
N VAL A 212 19.27 19.56 -2.39
CA VAL A 212 20.56 18.87 -2.43
C VAL A 212 21.41 19.39 -3.59
N LYS A 213 22.64 19.82 -3.29
CA LYS A 213 23.64 20.17 -4.33
C LYS A 213 24.59 19.00 -4.53
N LEU A 214 24.52 18.38 -5.70
CA LEU A 214 25.46 17.33 -6.09
C LEU A 214 26.77 17.96 -6.58
N ALA A 215 27.90 17.45 -6.12
CA ALA A 215 29.21 17.82 -6.67
C ALA A 215 29.40 17.28 -8.11
N SER A 216 29.02 16.01 -8.32
CA SER A 216 28.85 15.31 -9.61
C SER A 216 27.87 14.15 -9.39
N ALA A 217 27.17 13.67 -10.41
CA ALA A 217 26.23 12.54 -10.24
C ALA A 217 26.95 11.26 -9.77
N GLU A 218 28.10 10.97 -10.38
CA GLU A 218 28.93 9.77 -10.14
C GLU A 218 29.44 9.64 -8.69
N ALA A 219 29.47 10.74 -7.93
CA ALA A 219 29.88 10.74 -6.54
C ALA A 219 28.79 10.24 -5.57
N TYR A 220 27.61 9.88 -6.07
CA TYR A 220 26.46 9.51 -5.27
C TYR A 220 25.82 8.21 -5.76
N LYS A 221 25.12 7.56 -4.84
CA LYS A 221 24.27 6.41 -5.12
C LYS A 221 22.88 6.64 -4.54
N VAL A 222 21.89 6.04 -5.17
CA VAL A 222 20.54 5.91 -4.63
C VAL A 222 20.38 4.50 -4.08
N ILE A 223 19.99 4.42 -2.81
CA ILE A 223 19.60 3.21 -2.12
C ILE A 223 18.08 3.17 -2.07
N ILE A 224 17.48 2.12 -2.62
CA ILE A 224 16.02 1.99 -2.75
C ILE A 224 15.55 0.71 -2.06
N LYS A 225 14.74 0.85 -1.01
CA LYS A 225 14.05 -0.29 -0.39
C LYS A 225 12.74 -0.54 -1.12
N THR A 226 12.47 -1.78 -1.49
CA THR A 226 11.25 -2.14 -2.23
C THR A 226 10.52 -3.34 -1.62
N ASP A 227 9.38 -3.72 -2.20
CA ASP A 227 8.71 -4.99 -1.96
C ASP A 227 9.38 -6.18 -2.68
N LYS A 228 10.25 -5.92 -3.67
CA LYS A 228 10.97 -6.94 -4.42
C LYS A 228 12.37 -7.16 -3.82
N GLY A 229 12.60 -8.36 -3.31
CA GLY A 229 13.88 -8.76 -2.72
C GLY A 229 14.06 -8.34 -1.26
N GLU A 230 15.04 -8.96 -0.60
CA GLU A 230 15.33 -8.70 0.82
C GLU A 230 16.32 -7.54 1.02
N ALA A 231 17.23 -7.35 0.05
CA ALA A 231 18.24 -6.31 0.10
C ALA A 231 17.78 -5.04 -0.66
N PRO A 232 18.17 -3.84 -0.19
CA PRO A 232 17.96 -2.62 -0.97
C PRO A 232 18.68 -2.67 -2.32
N LEU A 233 18.11 -2.02 -3.33
CA LEU A 233 18.78 -1.77 -4.60
C LEU A 233 19.77 -0.61 -4.42
N GLU A 234 21.01 -0.81 -4.82
CA GLU A 234 22.03 0.25 -4.88
C GLU A 234 22.32 0.59 -6.33
N ILE A 235 22.07 1.85 -6.71
CA ILE A 235 22.21 2.30 -8.09
C ILE A 235 23.02 3.59 -8.11
N ALA A 236 24.09 3.62 -8.91
CA ALA A 236 24.81 4.86 -9.16
C ALA A 236 23.91 5.87 -9.89
N LEU A 237 24.06 7.15 -9.57
CA LEU A 237 23.38 8.23 -10.31
C LEU A 237 24.04 8.50 -11.67
#